data_AF-D2VJ39-F1
#
_entry.id   AF-D2VJ39-F1
#
_cell.length_a   1.000
_cell.length_b   1.000
_cell.length_c   1.000
_cell.angle_alpha   90.00
_cell.angle_beta   90.00
_cell.angle_gamma   90.00
#
_symmetry.space_group_name_H-M   'P 1'
#
loop_
_entity.id
_entity.type
_entity.pdbx_description
1 polymer ?
#
loop_
_entity_poly.entity_id
_entity_poly.type
_entity_poly.pdbx_seq_one_letter_code
_entity_poly.pdbx_strand_id
1 'polypeptide(L)'
;MATLPRLDMSCSSVNTTNTTTTTMNNHLVRVVESEEMTSRSPSAIQEQLKLYHSIEAIVELNDDCIEVLKEYLKRRKNEEMLSCLQHIALIRNSYSNNTQKRASPTTSSPPSPSTSSSPFGLFKANRPQITSPTSSLELGEIASLKVKQFQNFYNTFIDMESKTCVNLPSAIRQLAQSVYQSSTSFSPSRKENISHLTTIESIDRCMEKIDLALKMQFNNEIMPTFKKTPEFITFLLTRVIELSNESSPVVSIQTSKPPTYLVEDMLNANEMGEYVKVFAKKKLITVDQLKNFTTDDYRDKFNIKKIGHLKRISRLVNEYCTNNNL
;
A
#
# COMPACT_ATOMS: atom_id res chain seq x y z
N MET A 1 -68.51 5.39 29.19
CA MET A 1 -67.12 5.88 29.29
C MET A 1 -66.29 4.76 29.90
N ALA A 2 -65.49 4.11 29.06
CA ALA A 2 -64.81 2.86 29.36
C ALA A 2 -63.42 3.11 29.93
N THR A 3 -63.14 2.48 31.07
CA THR A 3 -61.87 2.52 31.79
C THR A 3 -61.01 1.35 31.34
N LEU A 4 -59.87 1.64 30.70
CA LEU A 4 -58.86 0.63 30.33
C LEU A 4 -57.88 0.38 31.50
N PRO A 5 -57.41 -0.86 31.70
CA PRO A 5 -56.50 -1.20 32.78
C PRO A 5 -55.02 -1.01 32.41
N ARG A 6 -54.25 -0.70 33.45
CA ARG A 6 -52.80 -0.45 33.50
C ARG A 6 -52.05 -1.79 33.45
N LEU A 7 -51.11 -1.95 32.51
CA LEU A 7 -50.20 -3.09 32.45
C LEU A 7 -48.86 -2.71 33.09
N ASP A 8 -48.53 -3.38 34.19
CA ASP A 8 -47.18 -3.42 34.77
C ASP A 8 -46.32 -4.41 33.98
N MET A 9 -45.17 -3.96 33.45
CA MET A 9 -44.14 -4.85 32.90
C MET A 9 -43.00 -5.02 33.91
N SER A 10 -42.82 -6.27 34.33
CA SER A 10 -41.71 -6.75 35.14
C SER A 10 -40.45 -6.92 34.28
N CYS A 11 -39.32 -6.35 34.70
CA CYS A 11 -38.01 -6.60 34.11
C CYS A 11 -37.33 -7.77 34.82
N SER A 12 -37.15 -8.89 34.10
CA SER A 12 -36.33 -10.03 34.54
C SER A 12 -34.89 -9.83 34.07
N SER A 13 -33.95 -9.72 35.00
CA SER A 13 -32.51 -9.66 34.72
C SER A 13 -31.95 -11.06 34.42
N VAL A 14 -31.34 -11.23 33.25
CA VAL A 14 -30.57 -12.42 32.87
C VAL A 14 -29.09 -12.14 33.13
N ASN A 15 -28.48 -12.95 34.01
CA ASN A 15 -27.04 -13.01 34.23
C ASN A 15 -26.37 -13.77 33.08
N THR A 16 -25.38 -13.15 32.44
CA THR A 16 -24.48 -13.83 31.50
C THR A 16 -23.03 -13.60 31.93
N THR A 17 -22.41 -14.67 32.43
CA THR A 17 -20.98 -14.82 32.67
C THR A 17 -20.24 -15.01 31.35
N ASN A 18 -19.26 -14.15 31.05
CA ASN A 18 -18.29 -14.39 29.98
C ASN A 18 -16.87 -14.50 30.55
N THR A 19 -16.31 -15.68 30.34
CA THR A 19 -14.92 -16.07 30.53
C THR A 19 -14.13 -15.66 29.28
N THR A 20 -12.99 -14.98 29.43
CA THR A 20 -12.06 -14.75 28.31
C THR A 20 -10.63 -15.00 28.74
N THR A 21 -10.09 -16.12 28.27
CA THR A 21 -8.67 -16.48 28.33
C THR A 21 -8.06 -16.16 26.98
N THR A 22 -7.15 -15.17 26.91
CA THR A 22 -6.29 -14.97 25.74
C THR A 22 -4.89 -14.60 26.20
N THR A 23 -4.03 -15.61 26.26
CA THR A 23 -2.58 -15.48 26.36
C THR A 23 -2.03 -15.72 24.95
N MET A 24 -1.44 -14.72 24.31
CA MET A 24 -0.49 -14.95 23.22
C MET A 24 0.73 -14.04 23.37
N ASN A 25 1.85 -14.75 23.45
CA ASN A 25 3.21 -14.32 23.71
C ASN A 25 3.86 -13.99 22.36
N ASN A 26 4.36 -12.77 22.15
CA ASN A 26 5.23 -12.43 21.03
C ASN A 26 6.68 -12.40 21.52
N HIS A 27 7.42 -13.49 21.31
CA HIS A 27 8.86 -13.51 21.50
C HIS A 27 9.55 -13.16 20.18
N LEU A 28 10.10 -11.95 20.15
CA LEU A 28 11.01 -11.44 19.15
C LEU A 28 12.31 -12.26 19.19
N VAL A 29 12.65 -12.97 18.12
CA VAL A 29 14.01 -13.47 17.87
C VAL A 29 14.53 -12.79 16.62
N ARG A 30 15.56 -11.99 16.85
CA ARG A 30 16.36 -11.25 15.89
C ARG A 30 17.39 -12.20 15.31
N VAL A 31 17.31 -12.52 14.02
CA VAL A 31 18.43 -13.10 13.27
C VAL A 31 18.74 -12.15 12.12
N VAL A 32 19.96 -11.63 12.18
CA VAL A 32 20.63 -10.83 11.16
C VAL A 32 21.07 -11.81 10.07
N GLU A 33 20.69 -11.57 8.81
CA GLU A 33 21.37 -12.17 7.68
C GLU A 33 21.31 -11.26 6.45
N SER A 34 22.41 -11.32 5.71
CA SER A 34 22.95 -10.29 4.83
C SER A 34 22.23 -10.16 3.50
N GLU A 35 22.28 -8.94 2.95
CA GLU A 35 21.88 -8.60 1.59
C GLU A 35 22.76 -9.32 0.56
N GLU A 36 22.16 -10.04 -0.40
CA GLU A 36 22.60 -10.07 -1.80
C GLU A 36 21.57 -10.72 -2.74
N MET A 37 21.20 -9.96 -3.79
CA MET A 37 20.64 -10.38 -5.09
C MET A 37 19.41 -11.30 -5.07
N THR A 38 18.24 -10.76 -4.73
CA THR A 38 17.00 -11.54 -4.58
C THR A 38 16.18 -11.64 -5.87
N SER A 39 16.06 -12.85 -6.41
CA SER A 39 14.77 -13.31 -6.95
C SER A 39 13.71 -13.06 -5.87
N ARG A 40 12.57 -12.44 -6.22
CA ARG A 40 11.51 -12.15 -5.23
C ARG A 40 11.06 -13.48 -4.62
N SER A 41 11.45 -13.72 -3.37
CA SER A 41 11.09 -14.94 -2.67
C SER A 41 9.55 -15.01 -2.49
N PRO A 42 8.97 -16.20 -2.31
CA PRO A 42 7.54 -16.34 -1.98
C PRO A 42 7.09 -15.46 -0.80
N SER A 43 8.02 -15.10 0.10
CA SER A 43 7.80 -14.14 1.18
C SER A 43 7.50 -12.73 0.68
N ALA A 44 8.21 -12.24 -0.34
CA ALA A 44 8.02 -10.91 -0.91
C ALA A 44 6.65 -10.76 -1.59
N ILE A 45 6.19 -11.81 -2.28
CA ILE A 45 4.85 -11.84 -2.88
C ILE A 45 3.79 -11.78 -1.77
N GLN A 46 3.94 -12.56 -0.70
CA GLN A 46 3.01 -12.49 0.44
C GLN A 46 2.98 -11.11 1.10
N GLU A 47 4.12 -10.46 1.27
CA GLU A 47 4.21 -9.10 1.82
C GLU A 47 3.47 -8.08 0.94
N GLN A 48 3.64 -8.17 -0.39
CA GLN A 48 2.92 -7.30 -1.31
C GLN A 48 1.42 -7.57 -1.28
N LEU A 49 0.98 -8.82 -1.16
CA LEU A 49 -0.44 -9.16 -1.06
C LEU A 49 -1.07 -8.68 0.25
N LYS A 50 -0.30 -8.63 1.36
CA LYS A 50 -0.77 -8.06 2.63
C LYS A 50 -1.18 -6.59 2.52
N LEU A 51 -0.60 -5.84 1.58
CA LEU A 51 -0.98 -4.44 1.34
C LEU A 51 -2.45 -4.34 0.91
N TYR A 52 -2.93 -5.22 0.03
CA TYR A 52 -4.33 -5.24 -0.39
C TYR A 52 -5.31 -5.64 0.71
N HIS A 53 -4.84 -6.02 1.91
CA HIS A 53 -5.70 -6.25 3.06
C HIS A 53 -5.93 -5.00 3.92
N SER A 54 -5.27 -3.88 3.65
CA SER A 54 -5.44 -2.62 4.36
C SER A 54 -6.08 -1.58 3.43
N ILE A 55 -7.08 -0.85 3.93
CA ILE A 55 -7.72 0.22 3.16
C ILE A 55 -6.74 1.37 2.89
N GLU A 56 -5.86 1.64 3.85
CA GLU A 56 -4.81 2.65 3.75
C GLU A 56 -3.92 2.36 2.55
N ALA A 57 -3.41 1.13 2.47
CA ALA A 57 -2.56 0.71 1.37
C ALA A 57 -3.30 0.65 0.03
N ILE A 58 -4.56 0.22 -0.02
CA ILE A 58 -5.35 0.25 -1.28
C ILE A 58 -5.49 1.69 -1.81
N VAL A 59 -5.79 2.65 -0.93
CA VAL A 59 -5.94 4.06 -1.31
C VAL A 59 -4.60 4.67 -1.74
N GLU A 60 -3.50 4.29 -1.10
CA GLU A 60 -2.15 4.78 -1.41
C GLU A 60 -1.58 4.17 -2.71
N LEU A 61 -1.79 2.88 -2.96
CA LEU A 61 -1.35 2.21 -4.18
C LEU A 61 -2.07 2.74 -5.41
N ASN A 62 -3.37 3.06 -5.27
CA ASN A 62 -4.21 3.61 -6.34
C ASN A 62 -4.10 2.82 -7.65
N ASP A 63 -4.15 1.49 -7.54
CA ASP A 63 -4.12 0.54 -8.66
C ASP A 63 -5.50 -0.10 -8.90
N ASP A 64 -5.57 -1.13 -9.75
CA ASP A 64 -6.82 -1.79 -10.13
C ASP A 64 -7.66 -2.30 -8.95
N CYS A 65 -7.06 -2.55 -7.78
CA CYS A 65 -7.80 -2.94 -6.58
C CYS A 65 -8.80 -1.85 -6.15
N ILE A 66 -8.47 -0.57 -6.39
CA ILE A 66 -9.35 0.55 -6.05
C ILE A 66 -10.65 0.51 -6.84
N GLU A 67 -10.59 0.09 -8.11
CA GLU A 67 -11.77 -0.01 -8.98
C GLU A 67 -12.67 -1.18 -8.56
N VAL A 68 -12.06 -2.30 -8.18
CA VAL A 68 -12.79 -3.44 -7.59
C VAL A 68 -13.52 -3.01 -6.30
N LEU A 69 -12.85 -2.23 -5.45
CA LEU A 69 -13.47 -1.69 -4.22
C LEU A 69 -14.57 -0.66 -4.52
N LYS A 70 -14.37 0.24 -5.49
CA LYS A 70 -15.38 1.22 -5.93
C LYS A 70 -16.65 0.52 -6.40
N GLU A 71 -16.54 -0.47 -7.28
CA GLU A 71 -17.70 -1.19 -7.79
C GLU A 71 -18.41 -1.98 -6.68
N TYR A 72 -17.66 -2.53 -5.72
CA TYR A 72 -18.23 -3.13 -4.52
C TYR A 72 -19.04 -2.12 -3.69
N LEU A 73 -18.50 -0.94 -3.42
CA LEU A 73 -19.16 0.11 -2.64
C LEU A 73 -20.36 0.70 -3.36
N LYS A 74 -20.29 0.85 -4.68
CA LYS A 74 -21.38 1.31 -5.53
C LYS A 74 -22.60 0.38 -5.43
N ARG A 75 -22.39 -0.94 -5.45
CA ARG A 75 -23.45 -1.94 -5.21
C ARG A 75 -24.10 -1.79 -3.82
N ARG A 76 -23.32 -1.32 -2.83
CA ARG A 76 -23.79 -1.06 -1.46
C ARG A 76 -24.30 0.36 -1.24
N LYS A 77 -24.21 1.24 -2.24
CA LYS A 77 -24.55 2.67 -2.18
C LYS A 77 -23.77 3.46 -1.11
N ASN A 78 -22.47 3.13 -0.94
CA ASN A 78 -21.56 3.76 0.02
C ASN A 78 -20.25 4.26 -0.65
N GLU A 79 -20.32 4.69 -1.91
CA GLU A 79 -19.15 5.11 -2.70
C GLU A 79 -18.54 6.44 -2.23
N GLU A 80 -19.34 7.26 -1.57
CA GLU A 80 -18.94 8.55 -1.01
C GLU A 80 -17.88 8.40 0.09
N MET A 81 -17.90 7.30 0.86
CA MET A 81 -16.90 7.04 1.89
C MET A 81 -15.50 6.90 1.30
N LEU A 82 -15.37 6.15 0.20
CA LEU A 82 -14.09 5.96 -0.49
C LEU A 82 -13.64 7.26 -1.17
N SER A 83 -14.58 7.93 -1.83
CA SER A 83 -14.32 9.23 -2.46
C SER A 83 -13.80 10.26 -1.45
N CYS A 84 -14.36 10.26 -0.24
CA CYS A 84 -13.90 11.11 0.85
C CYS A 84 -12.47 10.76 1.30
N LEU A 85 -12.15 9.48 1.51
CA LEU A 85 -10.79 9.05 1.87
C LEU A 85 -9.76 9.43 0.80
N GLN A 86 -10.07 9.22 -0.48
CA GLN A 86 -9.21 9.62 -1.59
C GLN A 86 -9.00 11.14 -1.60
N HIS A 87 -10.05 11.92 -1.35
CA HIS A 87 -9.96 13.37 -1.28
C HIS A 87 -9.08 13.85 -0.11
N ILE A 88 -9.16 13.20 1.06
CA ILE A 88 -8.27 13.47 2.20
C ILE A 88 -6.82 13.20 1.83
N ALA A 89 -6.53 12.08 1.15
CA ALA A 89 -5.18 11.73 0.70
C ALA A 89 -4.64 12.76 -0.31
N LEU A 90 -5.46 13.22 -1.26
CA LEU A 90 -5.11 14.27 -2.22
C LEU A 90 -4.77 15.59 -1.53
N ILE A 91 -5.60 16.03 -0.58
CA ILE A 91 -5.35 17.23 0.22
C ILE A 91 -4.00 17.11 0.95
N ARG A 92 -3.74 15.99 1.64
CA ARG A 92 -2.48 15.73 2.36
C ARG A 92 -1.26 15.78 1.44
N ASN A 93 -1.34 15.13 0.28
CA ASN A 93 -0.26 15.11 -0.71
C ASN A 93 0.02 16.49 -1.31
N SER A 94 -1.03 17.31 -1.49
CA SER A 94 -0.87 18.67 -2.02
C SER A 94 -0.03 19.55 -1.08
N TYR A 95 -0.15 19.39 0.24
CA TYR A 95 0.64 20.13 1.21
C TYR A 95 2.09 19.66 1.30
N SER A 96 2.32 18.34 1.27
CA SER A 96 3.68 17.78 1.29
C SER A 96 4.51 18.26 0.09
N ASN A 97 3.93 18.25 -1.11
CA ASN A 97 4.61 18.65 -2.34
C ASN A 97 4.96 20.15 -2.38
N ASN A 98 4.09 21.00 -1.83
CA ASN A 98 4.34 22.45 -1.74
C ASN A 98 5.45 22.78 -0.72
N THR A 99 5.65 21.92 0.28
CA THR A 99 6.72 22.08 1.27
C THR A 99 8.08 21.63 0.71
N GLN A 100 8.11 20.55 -0.09
CA GLN A 100 9.35 20.01 -0.68
C GLN A 100 9.88 20.80 -1.89
N LYS A 101 9.03 21.25 -2.81
CA LYS A 101 9.46 22.01 -4.01
C LYS A 101 10.16 23.34 -3.68
N ARG A 102 10.04 23.83 -2.45
CA ARG A 102 10.59 25.12 -2.00
C ARG A 102 11.91 25.00 -1.24
N ALA A 103 12.34 23.79 -0.90
CA ALA A 103 13.60 23.52 -0.20
C ALA A 103 14.80 23.26 -1.16
N SER A 104 14.58 23.26 -2.47
CA SER A 104 15.66 23.12 -3.45
C SER A 104 16.38 24.47 -3.63
N PRO A 105 17.68 24.60 -3.28
CA PRO A 105 18.43 25.81 -3.56
C PRO A 105 18.65 25.92 -5.07
N THR A 106 18.11 26.96 -5.69
CA THR A 106 18.46 27.37 -7.05
C THR A 106 19.91 27.88 -7.07
N THR A 107 20.86 26.97 -7.18
CA THR A 107 22.25 27.30 -7.51
C THR A 107 22.35 27.52 -9.02
N SER A 108 22.21 28.77 -9.46
CA SER A 108 22.71 29.19 -10.78
C SER A 108 23.05 30.67 -10.76
N SER A 109 24.31 30.98 -10.43
CA SER A 109 25.00 32.16 -10.92
C SER A 109 26.48 31.80 -11.07
N PRO A 110 27.08 31.98 -12.27
CA PRO A 110 28.51 31.73 -12.47
C PRO A 110 29.34 32.87 -11.86
N PRO A 111 30.53 32.58 -11.30
CA PRO A 111 31.40 33.63 -10.79
C PRO A 111 32.14 34.31 -11.95
N SER A 112 32.01 35.63 -12.03
CA SER A 112 32.89 36.47 -12.85
C SER A 112 34.29 36.54 -12.22
N PRO A 113 35.37 36.56 -13.01
CA PRO A 113 36.72 36.71 -12.48
C PRO A 113 37.03 38.19 -12.27
N SER A 114 37.40 38.58 -11.05
CA SER A 114 38.10 39.84 -10.82
C SER A 114 39.34 39.59 -9.98
N THR A 115 40.48 39.80 -10.62
CA THR A 115 41.80 39.98 -10.04
C THR A 115 41.83 41.21 -9.13
N SER A 116 42.33 41.07 -7.91
CA SER A 116 43.42 41.91 -7.38
C SER A 116 43.73 41.57 -5.93
N SER A 117 45.02 41.65 -5.65
CA SER A 117 45.78 41.41 -4.42
C SER A 117 45.35 42.25 -3.21
N SER A 118 45.34 41.64 -2.02
CA SER A 118 46.20 42.07 -0.89
C SER A 118 46.10 41.08 0.29
N PRO A 119 47.19 40.83 1.05
CA PRO A 119 47.19 39.95 2.23
C PRO A 119 47.13 40.78 3.51
N PHE A 120 46.22 40.49 4.44
CA PHE A 120 46.45 40.59 5.89
C PHE A 120 45.28 39.93 6.63
N GLY A 121 45.61 38.95 7.47
CA GLY A 121 44.63 38.18 8.22
C GLY A 121 44.05 38.94 9.42
N LEU A 122 42.84 38.58 9.81
CA LEU A 122 42.43 38.54 11.20
C LEU A 122 41.27 37.57 11.36
N PHE A 123 41.46 36.56 12.23
CA PHE A 123 40.45 35.60 12.65
C PHE A 123 39.19 36.31 13.16
N LYS A 124 38.03 36.03 12.56
CA LYS A 124 36.72 36.25 13.18
C LYS A 124 35.97 34.93 13.25
N ALA A 125 35.56 34.60 14.47
CA ALA A 125 34.87 33.38 14.85
C ALA A 125 33.65 33.10 13.96
N ASN A 126 33.60 31.86 13.46
CA ASN A 126 32.47 31.28 12.76
C ASN A 126 31.31 31.10 13.76
N ARG A 127 30.41 32.09 13.83
CA ARG A 127 29.07 31.91 14.39
C ARG A 127 28.17 31.48 13.23
N PRO A 128 27.50 30.31 13.26
CA PRO A 128 26.57 29.95 12.21
C PRO A 128 25.42 30.96 12.23
N GLN A 129 25.38 31.83 11.22
CA GLN A 129 24.20 32.63 10.92
C GLN A 129 23.15 31.71 10.33
N ILE A 130 22.03 31.61 11.04
CA ILE A 130 20.77 31.06 10.55
C ILE A 130 20.26 32.03 9.49
N THR A 131 20.54 31.74 8.22
CA THR A 131 19.75 32.17 7.06
C THR A 131 18.45 31.34 7.08
N SER A 132 17.20 31.80 7.04
CA SER A 132 16.56 33.04 6.60
C SER A 132 15.12 33.06 7.17
N PRO A 133 14.43 34.20 7.26
CA PRO A 133 12.99 34.23 7.55
C PRO A 133 12.22 33.80 6.29
N THR A 134 11.47 32.71 6.38
CA THR A 134 10.37 32.43 5.44
C THR A 134 9.44 33.64 5.46
N SER A 135 9.22 34.27 4.31
CA SER A 135 8.55 35.57 4.27
C SER A 135 7.11 35.44 4.78
N SER A 136 6.67 36.34 5.68
CA SER A 136 5.35 36.29 6.31
C SER A 136 4.16 36.34 5.32
N LEU A 137 4.43 36.80 4.10
CA LEU A 137 3.49 36.79 2.97
C LEU A 137 3.17 35.37 2.49
N GLU A 138 4.14 34.45 2.52
CA GLU A 138 3.99 33.08 2.01
C GLU A 138 3.14 32.20 2.92
N LEU A 139 3.20 32.43 4.24
CA LEU A 139 2.43 31.67 5.21
C LEU A 139 0.92 31.98 5.07
N GLY A 140 0.57 33.24 4.78
CA GLY A 140 -0.81 33.65 4.57
C GLY A 140 -1.46 33.01 3.33
N GLU A 141 -0.71 32.88 2.24
CA GLU A 141 -1.19 32.23 1.01
C GLU A 141 -1.43 30.73 1.22
N ILE A 142 -0.51 30.03 1.90
CA ILE A 142 -0.66 28.61 2.21
C ILE A 142 -1.86 28.38 3.15
N ALA A 143 -2.02 29.22 4.18
CA ALA A 143 -3.15 29.14 5.10
C ALA A 143 -4.48 29.38 4.37
N SER A 144 -4.55 30.39 3.51
CA SER A 144 -5.72 30.69 2.69
C SER A 144 -6.10 29.53 1.77
N LEU A 145 -5.12 28.92 1.08
CA LEU A 145 -5.35 27.76 0.23
C LEU A 145 -5.93 26.59 1.04
N LYS A 146 -5.38 26.33 2.23
CA LYS A 146 -5.80 25.24 3.09
C LYS A 146 -7.22 25.41 3.64
N VAL A 147 -7.56 26.63 4.05
CA VAL A 147 -8.93 27.01 4.43
C VAL A 147 -9.89 26.77 3.27
N LYS A 148 -9.56 27.22 2.07
CA LYS A 148 -10.40 27.03 0.88
C LYS A 148 -10.60 25.56 0.52
N GLN A 149 -9.53 24.74 0.60
CA GLN A 149 -9.63 23.30 0.38
C GLN A 149 -10.51 22.62 1.43
N PHE A 150 -10.37 22.99 2.71
CA PHE A 150 -11.22 22.46 3.77
C PHE A 150 -12.70 22.87 3.59
N GLN A 151 -12.99 24.11 3.22
CA GLN A 151 -14.36 24.56 2.94
C GLN A 151 -14.99 23.76 1.80
N ASN A 152 -14.24 23.54 0.71
CA ASN A 152 -14.70 22.72 -0.41
C ASN A 152 -14.95 21.27 0.05
N PHE A 153 -14.04 20.71 0.84
CA PHE A 153 -14.19 19.37 1.42
C PHE A 153 -15.44 19.27 2.30
N TYR A 154 -15.66 20.24 3.18
CA TYR A 154 -16.83 20.30 4.06
C TYR A 154 -18.14 20.31 3.27
N ASN A 155 -18.25 21.24 2.31
CA ASN A 155 -19.45 21.38 1.48
C ASN A 155 -19.72 20.13 0.63
N THR A 156 -18.68 19.37 0.28
CA THR A 156 -18.81 18.16 -0.54
C THR A 156 -19.16 16.93 0.29
N PHE A 157 -18.49 16.69 1.42
CA PHE A 157 -18.58 15.40 2.12
C PHE A 157 -19.22 15.46 3.51
N ILE A 158 -19.33 16.64 4.11
CA ILE A 158 -19.80 16.78 5.50
C ILE A 158 -21.17 17.44 5.58
N ASP A 159 -21.43 18.43 4.73
CA ASP A 159 -22.70 19.12 4.66
C ASP A 159 -23.85 18.14 4.41
N MET A 160 -24.90 18.23 5.22
CA MET A 160 -26.07 17.34 5.15
C MET A 160 -26.90 17.58 3.89
N GLU A 161 -26.78 18.76 3.28
CA GLU A 161 -27.43 19.07 2.02
C GLU A 161 -26.65 18.52 0.81
N SER A 162 -25.42 18.06 1.01
CA SER A 162 -24.61 17.50 -0.05
C SER A 162 -25.11 16.12 -0.50
N LYS A 163 -25.13 15.91 -1.81
CA LYS A 163 -25.42 14.59 -2.42
C LYS A 163 -24.40 13.51 -2.06
N THR A 164 -23.19 13.92 -1.72
CA THR A 164 -22.07 13.04 -1.35
C THR A 164 -21.75 13.10 0.14
N CYS A 165 -22.73 13.48 0.97
CA CYS A 165 -22.58 13.52 2.42
C CYS A 165 -22.24 12.13 2.96
N VAL A 166 -21.14 12.05 3.71
CA VAL A 166 -20.64 10.82 4.31
C VAL A 166 -21.31 10.60 5.66
N ASN A 167 -21.59 9.33 6.00
CA ASN A 167 -22.12 9.00 7.31
C ASN A 167 -21.02 9.02 8.39
N LEU A 168 -20.90 10.12 9.13
CA LEU A 168 -19.96 10.29 10.25
C LEU A 168 -20.65 10.31 11.63
N PRO A 169 -19.93 9.95 12.72
CA PRO A 169 -20.41 10.16 14.08
C PRO A 169 -20.77 11.62 14.36
N SER A 170 -21.85 11.87 15.10
CA SER A 170 -22.36 13.23 15.40
C SER A 170 -21.28 14.15 15.99
N ALA A 171 -20.47 13.65 16.93
CA ALA A 171 -19.39 14.42 17.54
C ALA A 171 -18.34 14.93 16.52
N ILE A 172 -18.06 14.15 15.48
CA ILE A 172 -17.11 14.52 14.43
C ILE A 172 -17.73 15.55 13.48
N ARG A 173 -19.02 15.42 13.16
CA ARG A 173 -19.74 16.44 12.36
C ARG A 173 -19.81 17.77 13.08
N GLN A 174 -20.13 17.78 14.38
CA GLN A 174 -20.17 19.01 15.18
C GLN A 174 -18.80 19.69 15.23
N LEU A 175 -17.72 18.90 15.38
CA LEU A 175 -16.36 19.42 15.28
C LEU A 175 -16.10 20.06 13.91
N ALA A 176 -16.41 19.35 12.83
CA ALA A 176 -16.20 19.85 11.46
C ALA A 176 -16.99 21.12 11.19
N GLN A 177 -18.24 21.20 11.68
CA GLN A 177 -19.10 22.37 11.56
C GLN A 177 -18.52 23.58 12.32
N SER A 178 -18.03 23.37 13.55
CA SER A 178 -17.37 24.42 14.32
C SER A 178 -16.11 24.95 13.63
N VAL A 179 -15.28 24.05 13.09
CA VAL A 179 -14.08 24.44 12.33
C VAL A 179 -14.46 25.18 11.04
N TYR A 180 -15.52 24.74 10.36
CA TYR A 180 -16.02 25.41 9.16
C TYR A 180 -16.46 26.85 9.45
N GLN A 181 -17.25 27.08 10.50
CA GLN A 181 -17.68 28.43 10.91
C GLN A 181 -16.50 29.35 11.26
N SER A 182 -15.49 28.81 11.93
CA SER A 182 -14.24 29.56 12.19
C SER A 182 -13.51 29.87 10.89
N SER A 183 -13.51 28.94 9.93
CA SER A 183 -12.84 29.10 8.64
C SER A 183 -13.51 30.10 7.70
N THR A 184 -14.83 30.28 7.76
CA THR A 184 -15.56 31.27 6.93
C THR A 184 -15.28 32.70 7.37
N SER A 185 -14.92 32.89 8.63
CA SER A 185 -14.50 34.17 9.20
C SER A 185 -13.04 34.53 8.88
N PHE A 186 -12.32 33.66 8.17
CA PHE A 186 -10.91 33.84 7.83
C PHE A 186 -10.72 34.98 6.82
N SER A 187 -10.06 36.06 7.23
CA SER A 187 -9.65 37.16 6.36
C SER A 187 -8.13 37.18 6.20
N PRO A 188 -7.56 37.09 4.99
CA PRO A 188 -6.11 37.10 4.76
C PRO A 188 -5.41 38.47 5.05
N SER A 189 -6.08 39.40 5.72
CA SER A 189 -5.52 40.72 6.07
C SER A 189 -4.35 40.59 7.07
N ARG A 190 -3.21 41.20 6.70
CA ARG A 190 -1.83 41.10 7.25
C ARG A 190 -1.56 41.18 8.76
N LYS A 191 -2.56 41.29 9.66
CA LYS A 191 -2.31 41.62 11.08
C LYS A 191 -2.59 40.50 12.10
N GLU A 192 -3.07 39.32 11.72
CA GLU A 192 -3.48 38.28 12.70
C GLU A 192 -2.81 36.91 12.50
N ASN A 193 -1.48 36.84 12.55
CA ASN A 193 -0.75 35.58 12.37
C ASN A 193 -1.14 34.47 13.37
N ILE A 194 -1.59 34.81 14.58
CA ILE A 194 -1.93 33.83 15.63
C ILE A 194 -3.29 33.16 15.37
N SER A 195 -4.33 33.92 14.96
CA SER A 195 -5.67 33.36 14.70
C SER A 195 -5.66 32.44 13.47
N HIS A 196 -4.85 32.76 12.47
CA HIS A 196 -4.61 31.90 11.31
C HIS A 196 -4.00 30.56 11.69
N LEU A 197 -2.96 30.55 12.52
CA LEU A 197 -2.29 29.31 12.93
C LEU A 197 -3.24 28.38 13.70
N THR A 198 -4.00 28.91 14.65
CA THR A 198 -4.99 28.14 15.41
C THR A 198 -6.09 27.55 14.52
N THR A 199 -6.52 28.28 13.49
CA THR A 199 -7.52 27.78 12.52
C THR A 199 -6.95 26.62 11.70
N ILE A 200 -5.72 26.74 11.21
CA ILE A 200 -5.06 25.69 10.43
C ILE A 200 -4.84 24.42 11.25
N GLU A 201 -4.36 24.56 12.49
CA GLU A 201 -4.20 23.42 13.41
C GLU A 201 -5.55 22.73 13.71
N SER A 202 -6.62 23.53 13.82
CA SER A 202 -7.98 23.00 14.02
C SER A 202 -8.48 22.24 12.80
N ILE A 203 -8.18 22.72 11.58
CA ILE A 203 -8.46 22.01 10.33
C ILE A 203 -7.72 20.68 10.28
N ASP A 204 -6.42 20.65 10.58
CA ASP A 204 -5.63 19.42 10.56
C ASP A 204 -6.18 18.37 11.51
N ARG A 205 -6.42 18.77 12.76
CA ARG A 205 -6.98 17.88 13.78
C ARG A 205 -8.37 17.37 13.40
N CYS A 206 -9.18 18.20 12.73
CA CYS A 206 -10.48 17.79 12.23
C CYS A 206 -10.35 16.75 11.12
N MET A 207 -9.49 17.01 10.13
CA MET A 207 -9.25 16.10 9.01
C MET A 207 -8.70 14.75 9.48
N GLU A 208 -7.78 14.75 10.44
CA GLU A 208 -7.25 13.52 11.07
C GLU A 208 -8.35 12.69 11.74
N LYS A 209 -9.26 13.33 12.49
CA LYS A 209 -10.37 12.63 13.13
C LYS A 209 -11.35 12.04 12.13
N ILE A 210 -11.63 12.75 11.03
CA ILE A 210 -12.48 12.26 9.94
C ILE A 210 -11.81 11.07 9.24
N ASP A 211 -10.52 11.19 8.90
CA ASP A 211 -9.71 10.12 8.29
C ASP A 211 -9.73 8.86 9.16
N LEU A 212 -9.47 9.00 10.46
CA LEU A 212 -9.47 7.89 11.40
C LEU A 212 -10.85 7.23 11.51
N ALA A 213 -11.93 8.01 11.62
CA ALA A 213 -13.28 7.47 11.74
C ALA A 213 -13.69 6.67 10.49
N LEU A 214 -13.37 7.20 9.31
CA LEU A 214 -13.63 6.51 8.05
C LEU A 214 -12.83 5.21 7.94
N LYS A 215 -11.53 5.24 8.26
CA LYS A 215 -10.68 4.03 8.26
C LYS A 215 -11.19 2.99 9.22
N MET A 216 -11.62 3.38 10.43
CA MET A 216 -12.23 2.46 11.38
C MET A 216 -13.50 1.81 10.80
N GLN A 217 -14.37 2.59 10.17
CA GLN A 217 -15.58 2.05 9.56
C GLN A 217 -15.25 1.09 8.41
N PHE A 218 -14.28 1.42 7.57
CA PHE A 218 -13.79 0.51 6.53
C PHE A 218 -13.26 -0.79 7.14
N ASN A 219 -12.38 -0.70 8.12
CA ASN A 219 -11.71 -1.86 8.71
C ASN A 219 -12.69 -2.78 9.47
N ASN A 220 -13.71 -2.22 10.10
CA ASN A 220 -14.65 -2.98 10.92
C ASN A 220 -15.85 -3.51 10.13
N GLU A 221 -16.37 -2.76 9.16
CA GLU A 221 -17.65 -3.08 8.50
C GLU A 221 -17.47 -3.51 7.04
N ILE A 222 -16.60 -2.83 6.28
CA ILE A 222 -16.52 -2.97 4.83
C ILE A 222 -15.50 -4.04 4.44
N MET A 223 -14.25 -3.88 4.89
CA MET A 223 -13.12 -4.74 4.54
C MET A 223 -13.35 -6.22 4.88
N PRO A 224 -13.94 -6.59 6.04
CA PRO A 224 -14.19 -8.00 6.38
C PRO A 224 -15.14 -8.70 5.38
N THR A 225 -16.09 -7.97 4.82
CA THR A 225 -17.02 -8.50 3.81
C THR A 225 -16.45 -8.39 2.40
N PHE A 226 -15.77 -7.28 2.07
CA PHE A 226 -15.13 -7.06 0.77
C PHE A 226 -14.09 -8.14 0.47
N LYS A 227 -13.25 -8.48 1.46
CA LYS A 227 -12.20 -9.50 1.32
C LYS A 227 -12.72 -10.90 1.00
N LYS A 228 -14.01 -11.16 1.23
CA LYS A 228 -14.66 -12.45 0.95
C LYS A 228 -15.38 -12.49 -0.40
N THR A 229 -15.42 -11.36 -1.11
CA THR A 229 -16.10 -11.27 -2.41
C THR A 229 -15.32 -12.04 -3.48
N PRO A 230 -16.02 -12.67 -4.44
CA PRO A 230 -15.36 -13.35 -5.53
C PRO A 230 -14.50 -12.40 -6.36
N GLU A 231 -14.92 -11.15 -6.55
CA GLU A 231 -14.17 -10.16 -7.34
C GLU A 231 -12.82 -9.83 -6.69
N PHE A 232 -12.78 -9.64 -5.38
CA PHE A 232 -11.52 -9.40 -4.66
C PHE A 232 -10.61 -10.63 -4.65
N ILE A 233 -11.18 -11.83 -4.47
CA ILE A 233 -10.40 -13.08 -4.51
C ILE A 233 -9.80 -13.29 -5.91
N THR A 234 -10.58 -13.07 -6.97
CA THR A 234 -10.10 -13.12 -8.36
C THR A 234 -9.00 -12.09 -8.59
N PHE A 235 -9.17 -10.85 -8.12
CA PHE A 235 -8.13 -9.83 -8.20
C PHE A 235 -6.81 -10.30 -7.53
N LEU A 236 -6.88 -10.80 -6.29
CA LEU A 236 -5.68 -11.30 -5.60
C LEU A 236 -5.02 -12.46 -6.34
N LEU A 237 -5.80 -13.40 -6.88
CA LEU A 237 -5.27 -14.51 -7.67
C LEU A 237 -4.57 -14.03 -8.95
N THR A 238 -5.18 -13.10 -9.68
CA THR A 238 -4.55 -12.46 -10.84
C THR A 238 -3.24 -11.81 -10.44
N ARG A 239 -3.23 -11.07 -9.32
CA ARG A 239 -2.02 -10.39 -8.85
C ARG A 239 -0.92 -11.36 -8.40
N VAL A 240 -1.27 -12.49 -7.78
CA VAL A 240 -0.33 -13.57 -7.47
C VAL A 240 0.34 -14.08 -8.75
N ILE A 241 -0.45 -14.34 -9.80
CA ILE A 241 0.06 -14.85 -11.08
C ILE A 241 1.00 -13.82 -11.73
N GLU A 242 0.60 -12.54 -11.78
CA GLU A 242 1.41 -11.45 -12.32
C GLU A 242 2.75 -11.32 -11.59
N LEU A 243 2.73 -11.26 -10.26
CA LEU A 243 3.95 -11.12 -9.45
C LEU A 243 4.85 -12.36 -9.53
N SER A 244 4.27 -13.55 -9.70
CA SER A 244 5.02 -14.78 -9.92
C SER A 244 5.70 -14.77 -11.29
N ASN A 245 5.04 -14.23 -12.32
CA ASN A 245 5.60 -14.13 -13.67
C ASN A 245 6.69 -13.04 -13.76
N GLU A 246 6.55 -11.93 -13.04
CA GLU A 246 7.58 -10.87 -12.94
C GLU A 246 8.87 -11.35 -12.25
N SER A 247 8.78 -12.37 -11.38
CA SER A 247 9.94 -12.95 -10.68
C SER A 247 10.80 -13.89 -11.56
N SER A 248 10.33 -14.20 -12.77
CA SER A 248 11.16 -14.84 -13.79
C SER A 248 11.79 -13.76 -14.66
N PRO A 249 13.12 -13.77 -14.91
CA PRO A 249 13.71 -12.83 -15.85
C PRO A 249 13.18 -13.15 -17.25
N VAL A 250 12.16 -12.42 -17.69
CA VAL A 250 11.75 -12.38 -19.09
C VAL A 250 12.85 -11.60 -19.81
N VAL A 251 13.84 -12.34 -20.29
CA VAL A 251 14.66 -11.94 -21.43
C VAL A 251 13.69 -11.68 -22.57
N SER A 252 13.39 -10.40 -22.79
CA SER A 252 12.76 -9.92 -24.01
C SER A 252 13.69 -10.20 -25.19
N ILE A 253 13.50 -11.33 -25.86
CA ILE A 253 14.08 -11.57 -27.19
C ILE A 253 12.95 -12.07 -28.09
N GLN A 254 12.53 -11.18 -28.99
CA GLN A 254 12.05 -11.58 -30.31
C GLN A 254 13.11 -12.48 -30.95
N THR A 255 12.86 -13.78 -31.10
CA THR A 255 13.28 -14.60 -32.25
C THR A 255 12.58 -15.95 -32.21
N SER A 256 12.23 -16.44 -33.39
CA SER A 256 11.38 -17.57 -33.73
C SER A 256 12.00 -18.96 -33.47
N LYS A 257 12.36 -19.30 -32.23
CA LYS A 257 12.77 -20.67 -31.87
C LYS A 257 12.11 -21.10 -30.55
N PRO A 258 11.58 -22.34 -30.44
CA PRO A 258 10.95 -22.80 -29.21
C PRO A 258 11.93 -22.67 -28.03
N PRO A 259 11.45 -22.21 -26.86
CA PRO A 259 12.29 -21.95 -25.70
C PRO A 259 12.97 -23.25 -25.28
N THR A 260 14.30 -23.22 -25.22
CA THR A 260 15.08 -24.38 -24.81
C THR A 260 15.05 -24.45 -23.28
N TYR A 261 14.30 -25.40 -22.71
CA TYR A 261 14.21 -25.55 -21.26
C TYR A 261 15.35 -26.42 -20.73
N LEU A 262 16.05 -25.91 -19.71
CA LEU A 262 17.23 -26.56 -19.13
C LEU A 262 16.82 -27.57 -18.06
N VAL A 263 17.53 -28.70 -18.03
CA VAL A 263 17.34 -29.74 -17.01
C VAL A 263 17.67 -29.20 -15.61
N GLU A 264 18.66 -28.31 -15.52
CA GLU A 264 19.05 -27.67 -14.25
C GLU A 264 17.90 -26.86 -13.66
N ASP A 265 17.27 -26.00 -14.46
CA ASP A 265 16.14 -25.18 -14.04
C ASP A 265 14.95 -26.04 -13.62
N MET A 266 14.62 -27.07 -14.40
CA MET A 266 13.56 -28.02 -14.09
C MET A 266 13.78 -28.70 -12.73
N LEU A 267 15.01 -29.15 -12.45
CA LEU A 267 15.32 -29.87 -11.22
C LEU A 267 15.35 -28.93 -10.01
N ASN A 268 15.94 -27.75 -10.14
CA ASN A 268 16.00 -26.76 -9.06
C ASN A 268 14.60 -26.24 -8.69
N ALA A 269 13.76 -25.93 -9.69
CA ALA A 269 12.39 -25.47 -9.48
C ALA A 269 11.48 -26.51 -8.78
N ASN A 270 11.86 -27.79 -8.81
CA ASN A 270 11.08 -28.89 -8.25
C ASN A 270 11.76 -29.57 -7.03
N GLU A 271 12.68 -28.85 -6.36
CA GLU A 271 13.39 -29.31 -5.15
C GLU A 271 14.22 -30.58 -5.37
N MET A 272 14.68 -30.81 -6.60
CA MET A 272 15.48 -31.97 -7.02
C MET A 272 16.90 -31.56 -7.47
N GLY A 273 17.37 -30.40 -7.01
CA GLY A 273 18.69 -29.84 -7.33
C GLY A 273 19.87 -30.77 -7.04
N GLU A 274 19.68 -31.73 -6.11
CA GLU A 274 20.68 -32.77 -5.79
C GLU A 274 21.11 -33.62 -7.00
N TYR A 275 20.26 -33.74 -8.04
CA TYR A 275 20.57 -34.52 -9.25
C TYR A 275 21.19 -33.71 -10.40
N VAL A 276 21.25 -32.38 -10.31
CA VAL A 276 21.73 -31.52 -11.41
C VAL A 276 23.10 -31.95 -11.90
N LYS A 277 24.03 -32.21 -10.97
CA LYS A 277 25.40 -32.67 -11.29
C LYS A 277 25.42 -34.01 -12.02
N VAL A 278 24.45 -34.88 -11.75
CA VAL A 278 24.34 -36.22 -12.38
C VAL A 278 23.93 -36.09 -13.84
N PHE A 279 22.94 -35.23 -14.13
CA PHE A 279 22.51 -34.93 -15.51
C PHE A 279 23.57 -34.15 -16.30
N ALA A 280 24.21 -33.15 -15.68
CA ALA A 280 25.30 -32.39 -16.28
C ALA A 280 26.49 -33.28 -16.67
N LYS A 281 26.89 -34.23 -15.79
CA LYS A 281 27.95 -35.21 -16.08
C LYS A 281 27.63 -36.10 -17.29
N LYS A 282 26.35 -36.36 -17.54
CA LYS A 282 25.85 -37.14 -18.69
C LYS A 282 25.61 -36.28 -19.94
N LYS A 283 25.97 -34.97 -19.89
CA LYS A 283 25.77 -33.99 -20.97
C LYS A 283 24.29 -33.84 -21.38
N LEU A 284 23.38 -34.03 -20.42
CA LEU A 284 21.95 -33.82 -20.60
C LEU A 284 21.59 -32.45 -20.03
N ILE A 285 21.64 -31.46 -20.91
CA ILE A 285 21.52 -30.04 -20.60
C ILE A 285 20.08 -29.58 -20.80
N THR A 286 19.37 -30.12 -21.79
CA THR A 286 18.01 -29.69 -22.15
C THR A 286 16.98 -30.79 -21.89
N VAL A 287 15.75 -30.40 -21.55
CA VAL A 287 14.68 -31.35 -21.22
C VAL A 287 14.28 -32.20 -22.43
N ASP A 288 14.44 -31.70 -23.65
CA ASP A 288 14.22 -32.48 -24.88
C ASP A 288 15.12 -33.71 -24.99
N GLN A 289 16.34 -33.65 -24.44
CA GLN A 289 17.26 -34.79 -24.43
C GLN A 289 16.78 -35.92 -23.51
N LEU A 290 15.80 -35.64 -22.64
CA LEU A 290 15.20 -36.61 -21.71
C LEU A 290 13.91 -37.24 -22.23
N LYS A 291 13.39 -36.81 -23.39
CA LYS A 291 12.09 -37.23 -23.94
C LYS A 291 11.89 -38.76 -24.01
N ASN A 292 12.97 -39.50 -24.28
CA ASN A 292 12.92 -40.95 -24.47
C ASN A 292 13.39 -41.75 -23.23
N PHE A 293 13.57 -41.09 -22.08
CA PHE A 293 14.01 -41.76 -20.86
C PHE A 293 12.80 -42.26 -20.04
N THR A 294 12.86 -43.52 -19.66
CA THR A 294 11.86 -44.16 -18.79
C THR A 294 12.20 -43.98 -17.31
N THR A 295 11.23 -44.32 -16.44
CA THR A 295 11.46 -44.35 -14.99
C THR A 295 12.62 -45.28 -14.60
N ASP A 296 12.77 -46.41 -15.31
CA ASP A 296 13.89 -47.34 -15.11
C ASP A 296 15.22 -46.74 -15.59
N ASP A 297 15.24 -45.98 -16.68
CA ASP A 297 16.44 -45.26 -17.12
C ASP A 297 16.92 -44.26 -16.07
N TYR A 298 16.00 -43.51 -15.45
CA TYR A 298 16.34 -42.59 -14.36
C TYR A 298 16.92 -43.32 -13.13
N ARG A 299 16.41 -44.51 -12.82
CA ARG A 299 16.92 -45.35 -11.73
C ARG A 299 18.30 -45.89 -12.06
N ASP A 300 18.45 -46.52 -13.22
CA ASP A 300 19.60 -47.37 -13.53
C ASP A 300 20.76 -46.57 -14.12
N LYS A 301 20.50 -45.48 -14.87
CA LYS A 301 21.55 -44.66 -15.51
C LYS A 301 21.97 -43.45 -14.68
N PHE A 302 21.11 -42.97 -13.78
CA PHE A 302 21.34 -41.77 -12.94
C PHE A 302 21.34 -42.07 -11.44
N ASN A 303 21.15 -43.33 -11.04
CA ASN A 303 21.19 -43.78 -9.65
C ASN A 303 20.20 -43.02 -8.74
N ILE A 304 19.05 -42.61 -9.29
CA ILE A 304 17.99 -41.95 -8.53
C ILE A 304 17.18 -43.03 -7.81
N LYS A 305 17.39 -43.17 -6.50
CA LYS A 305 16.77 -44.24 -5.68
C LYS A 305 15.37 -43.87 -5.17
N LYS A 306 15.06 -42.58 -5.04
CA LYS A 306 13.78 -42.10 -4.52
C LYS A 306 12.68 -42.26 -5.58
N ILE A 307 11.75 -43.19 -5.37
CA ILE A 307 10.65 -43.46 -6.30
C ILE A 307 9.79 -42.23 -6.61
N GLY A 308 9.59 -41.36 -5.62
CA GLY A 308 8.85 -40.10 -5.80
C GLY A 308 9.55 -39.14 -6.78
N HIS A 309 10.89 -39.07 -6.73
CA HIS A 309 11.68 -38.22 -7.62
C HIS A 309 11.71 -38.79 -9.04
N LEU A 310 11.85 -40.11 -9.19
CA LEU A 310 11.76 -40.78 -10.49
C LEU A 310 10.45 -40.46 -11.22
N LYS A 311 9.31 -40.61 -10.52
CA LYS A 311 7.98 -40.30 -11.07
C LYS A 311 7.82 -38.81 -11.38
N ARG A 312 8.33 -37.93 -10.52
CA ARG A 312 8.23 -36.48 -10.70
C ARG A 312 9.02 -36.00 -11.91
N ILE A 313 10.26 -36.45 -12.08
CA ILE A 313 11.09 -36.14 -13.26
C ILE A 313 10.41 -36.64 -14.55
N SER A 314 9.94 -37.90 -14.56
CA SER A 314 9.25 -38.45 -15.72
C SER A 314 7.99 -37.65 -16.08
N ARG A 315 7.22 -37.19 -15.09
CA ARG A 315 6.04 -36.35 -15.31
C ARG A 315 6.41 -35.00 -15.92
N LEU A 316 7.41 -34.31 -15.35
CA LEU A 316 7.84 -32.98 -15.80
C LEU A 316 8.39 -33.00 -17.24
N VAL A 317 9.17 -34.03 -17.57
CA VAL A 317 9.70 -34.22 -18.93
C VAL A 317 8.55 -34.44 -19.92
N ASN A 318 7.55 -35.25 -19.56
CA ASN A 318 6.38 -35.47 -20.40
C ASN A 318 5.53 -34.21 -20.58
N GLU A 319 5.25 -33.47 -19.50
CA GLU A 319 4.52 -32.19 -19.55
C GLU A 319 5.23 -31.20 -20.48
N TYR A 320 6.55 -31.08 -20.37
CA TYR A 320 7.36 -30.22 -21.24
C TYR A 320 7.31 -30.67 -22.71
N CYS A 321 7.47 -31.96 -22.99
CA CYS A 321 7.45 -32.47 -24.36
C CYS A 321 6.04 -32.42 -24.98
N THR A 322 4.97 -32.53 -24.20
CA THR A 322 3.59 -32.40 -24.69
C THR A 322 3.25 -30.94 -25.01
N ASN A 323 3.66 -29.99 -24.16
CA ASN A 323 3.36 -28.58 -24.35
C ASN A 323 4.11 -27.93 -25.53
N ASN A 324 5.22 -28.51 -25.98
CA ASN A 324 5.99 -28.03 -27.14
C ASN A 324 5.67 -28.74 -28.47
N ASN A 325 4.67 -29.64 -28.52
CA ASN A 325 4.20 -30.29 -29.76
C ASN A 325 2.82 -29.77 -30.23
N LEU A 326 2.46 -28.55 -29.87
CA LEU A 326 1.32 -27.76 -30.38
C LEU A 326 1.83 -26.51 -31.10
#